data_AF-A0A7D4NLP3-F1
#
_entry.id   AF-A0A7D4NLP3-F1
#
_cell.length_a   1.000
_cell.length_b   1.000
_cell.length_c   1.000
_cell.angle_alpha   90.00
_cell.angle_beta   90.00
_cell.angle_gamma   90.00
#
_symmetry.space_group_name_H-M   'P 1'
#
loop_
_entity.id
_entity.type
_entity.pdbx_description
1 polymer ?
#
loop_
_entity_poly.entity_id
_entity_poly.type
_entity_poly.pdbx_seq_one_letter_code
_entity_poly.pdbx_strand_id
1 'polypeptide(L)'
;MNQQKAKFTWHYYMMALGALLAMLAATLGAVGGVVSGLAIAVISHPRLQFQGLGRFVFYVLFLVIYVFAFPDPEVVREMMAQSK
;
A
#
# COMPACT_ATOMS: atom_id res chain seq x y z
N MET A 1 20.03 -18.82 -22.46
CA MET A 1 19.13 -18.01 -21.59
C MET A 1 19.71 -17.98 -20.19
N ASN A 2 20.46 -16.91 -19.86
CA ASN A 2 21.08 -16.78 -18.54
C ASN A 2 20.01 -16.28 -17.57
N GLN A 3 19.32 -17.20 -16.90
CA GLN A 3 18.30 -16.90 -15.89
C GLN A 3 19.00 -16.32 -14.67
N GLN A 4 19.28 -15.01 -14.74
CA GLN A 4 19.77 -14.20 -13.64
C GLN A 4 18.66 -14.21 -12.59
N LYS A 5 18.69 -15.20 -11.67
CA LYS A 5 17.75 -15.30 -10.55
C LYS A 5 17.63 -13.92 -9.94
N ALA A 6 16.45 -13.30 -10.06
CA ALA A 6 16.17 -12.03 -9.42
C ALA A 6 16.50 -12.24 -7.94
N LYS A 7 17.55 -11.59 -7.44
CA LYS A 7 17.87 -11.62 -6.01
C LYS A 7 16.65 -11.03 -5.32
N PHE A 8 15.86 -11.89 -4.66
CA PHE A 8 14.77 -11.49 -3.79
C PHE A 8 15.37 -10.68 -2.64
N THR A 9 15.54 -9.39 -2.87
CA THR A 9 15.93 -8.41 -1.85
C THR A 9 14.70 -8.01 -1.02
N TRP A 10 14.92 -7.49 0.19
CA TRP A 10 13.88 -6.99 1.09
C TRP A 10 12.85 -6.06 0.40
N HIS A 11 13.31 -5.28 -0.57
CA HIS A 11 12.50 -4.40 -1.41
C HIS A 11 11.33 -5.11 -2.12
N TYR A 12 11.51 -6.35 -2.59
CA TYR A 12 10.45 -7.10 -3.25
C TYR A 12 9.35 -7.55 -2.29
N TYR A 13 9.69 -7.86 -1.04
CA TYR A 13 8.69 -8.18 0.00
C TYR A 13 7.84 -6.96 0.33
N MET A 14 8.48 -5.80 0.46
CA MET A 14 7.80 -4.55 0.72
C MET A 14 6.90 -4.11 -0.46
N MET A 15 7.33 -4.42 -1.69
CA MET A 15 6.54 -4.18 -2.90
C MET A 15 5.29 -5.06 -2.94
N ALA A 16 5.46 -6.36 -2.66
CA ALA A 16 4.34 -7.30 -2.58
C ALA A 16 3.35 -6.92 -1.46
N LEU A 17 3.85 -6.46 -0.32
CA LEU A 17 3.02 -5.98 0.78
C LEU A 17 2.21 -4.74 0.38
N GLY A 18 2.83 -3.76 -0.27
CA GLY A 18 2.10 -2.60 -0.80
C GLY A 18 1.00 -2.98 -1.79
N ALA A 19 1.31 -3.92 -2.71
CA ALA A 19 0.34 -4.41 -3.68
C ALA A 19 -0.83 -5.15 -3.01
N LEU A 20 -0.57 -5.97 -1.99
CA LEU A 20 -1.61 -6.64 -1.20
C LEU A 20 -2.49 -5.64 -0.44
N LEU A 21 -1.88 -4.60 0.17
CA LEU A 21 -2.62 -3.54 0.84
C LEU A 21 -3.51 -2.76 -0.13
N ALA A 22 -3.03 -2.49 -1.35
CA ALA A 22 -3.82 -1.86 -2.41
C ALA A 22 -5.01 -2.73 -2.83
N MET A 23 -4.80 -4.04 -3.00
CA MET A 23 -5.87 -4.98 -3.31
C MET A 23 -6.91 -5.05 -2.19
N LEU A 24 -6.48 -5.09 -0.92
CA LEU A 24 -7.38 -5.07 0.23
C LEU A 24 -8.23 -3.79 0.25
N ALA A 25 -7.59 -2.63 0.09
CA ALA A 25 -8.31 -1.36 0.03
C ALA A 25 -9.28 -1.29 -1.17
N ALA A 26 -8.92 -1.90 -2.30
CA ALA A 26 -9.78 -1.97 -3.47
C ALA A 26 -11.02 -2.81 -3.20
N THR A 27 -10.90 -3.94 -2.49
CA THR A 27 -12.05 -4.76 -2.10
C THR A 27 -13.01 -4.03 -1.16
N LEU A 28 -12.50 -3.09 -0.35
CA LEU A 28 -13.29 -2.27 0.56
C LEU A 28 -13.82 -0.97 -0.08
N GLY A 29 -13.54 -0.72 -1.35
CA GLY A 29 -13.93 0.53 -2.03
C GLY A 29 -13.21 1.78 -1.52
N ALA A 30 -12.17 1.62 -0.70
CA ALA A 30 -11.45 2.72 -0.07
C ALA A 30 -10.38 3.29 -1.02
N VAL A 31 -10.78 4.23 -1.89
CA VAL A 31 -9.91 4.83 -2.92
C VAL A 31 -8.60 5.38 -2.33
N GLY A 32 -8.67 6.03 -1.16
CA GLY A 32 -7.48 6.54 -0.47
C GLY A 32 -6.50 5.43 -0.05
N GLY A 33 -7.02 4.26 0.36
CA GLY A 33 -6.22 3.10 0.72
C GLY A 33 -5.59 2.45 -0.52
N VAL A 34 -6.30 2.43 -1.65
CA VAL A 34 -5.77 1.91 -2.92
C VAL A 34 -4.57 2.73 -3.38
N VAL A 35 -4.72 4.05 -3.42
CA VAL A 35 -3.65 4.97 -3.84
C VAL A 35 -2.46 4.86 -2.90
N SER A 36 -2.69 4.77 -1.59
CA SER A 36 -1.62 4.65 -0.59
C SER A 36 -0.88 3.31 -0.67
N GLY A 37 -1.59 2.19 -0.87
CA GLY A 37 -0.97 0.88 -1.06
C GLY A 37 -0.14 0.79 -2.34
N LEU A 38 -0.63 1.39 -3.43
CA LEU A 38 0.12 1.48 -4.69
C LEU A 38 1.35 2.37 -4.55
N ALA A 39 1.23 3.51 -3.87
CA ALA A 39 2.36 4.39 -3.60
C ALA A 39 3.45 3.65 -2.80
N ILE A 40 3.07 2.88 -1.78
CA ILE A 40 3.97 2.02 -1.01
C ILE A 40 4.69 1.04 -1.95
N ALA A 41 3.96 0.33 -2.81
CA ALA A 41 4.54 -0.65 -3.73
C ALA A 41 5.54 -0.01 -4.72
N VAL A 42 5.20 1.16 -5.26
CA VAL A 42 6.07 1.90 -6.19
C VAL A 42 7.33 2.39 -5.46
N ILE A 43 7.20 2.91 -4.24
CA ILE A 43 8.36 3.36 -3.46
C ILE A 43 9.28 2.21 -3.10
N SER A 44 8.77 0.99 -2.92
CA SER A 44 9.60 -0.21 -2.72
C SER A 44 10.45 -0.58 -3.92
N HIS A 45 10.25 0.02 -5.10
CA HIS A 45 10.85 -0.47 -6.33
C HIS A 45 12.39 -0.38 -6.27
N PRO A 46 13.13 -1.49 -6.45
CA PRO A 46 14.57 -1.54 -6.19
C PRO A 46 15.41 -0.64 -7.10
N ARG A 47 14.85 -0.16 -8.22
CA ARG A 47 15.50 0.80 -9.13
C ARG A 47 15.39 2.26 -8.70
N LEU A 48 14.48 2.61 -7.77
CA LEU A 48 14.36 3.98 -7.28
C LEU A 48 15.45 4.24 -6.22
N GLN A 49 16.42 5.09 -6.57
CA GLN A 49 17.53 5.52 -5.70
C GLN A 49 17.09 6.55 -4.64
N PHE A 50 15.90 6.40 -4.06
CA PHE A 50 15.57 7.18 -2.86
C PHE A 50 16.53 6.77 -1.75
N GLN A 51 17.39 7.70 -1.33
CA GLN A 51 18.24 7.53 -0.15
C GLN A 51 17.37 7.06 1.02
N GLY A 52 17.86 6.07 1.78
CA GLY A 52 17.04 5.28 2.72
C GLY A 52 16.17 6.10 3.68
N LEU A 53 16.61 7.30 4.06
CA LEU A 53 15.84 8.20 4.92
C LEU A 53 14.60 8.79 4.24
N GLY A 54 14.72 9.32 3.03
CA GLY A 54 13.56 9.86 2.29
C GLY A 54 12.54 8.76 2.00
N ARG A 55 13.04 7.58 1.64
CA ARG A 55 12.24 6.38 1.40
C ARG A 55 11.43 5.96 2.64
N PHE A 56 12.07 5.98 3.81
CA PHE A 56 11.43 5.67 5.08
C PHE A 56 10.35 6.70 5.45
N VAL A 57 10.61 7.99 5.25
CA VAL A 57 9.63 9.06 5.52
C VAL A 57 8.39 8.88 4.64
N PHE A 58 8.55 8.64 3.34
CA PHE A 58 7.40 8.38 2.48
C PHE A 58 6.65 7.11 2.88
N TYR A 59 7.36 6.06 3.29
CA TYR A 59 6.74 4.84 3.81
C TYR A 59 5.80 5.11 4.99
N VAL A 60 6.30 5.83 5.99
CA VAL A 60 5.52 6.17 7.19
C VAL A 60 4.33 7.04 6.79
N LEU A 61 4.54 8.01 5.91
CA LEU A 61 3.51 8.95 5.50
C LEU A 61 2.37 8.26 4.73
N PHE A 62 2.69 7.40 3.76
CA PHE A 62 1.67 6.63 3.04
C PHE A 62 1.01 5.56 3.91
N LEU A 63 1.71 5.01 4.91
CA LEU A 63 1.10 4.07 5.86
C LEU A 63 0.10 4.78 6.77
N VAL A 64 0.40 6.01 7.22
CA VAL A 64 -0.55 6.86 7.95
C VAL A 64 -1.77 7.15 7.07
N ILE A 65 -1.58 7.62 5.83
CA ILE A 65 -2.70 7.87 4.91
C ILE A 65 -3.52 6.58 4.68
N TYR A 66 -2.87 5.43 4.54
CA TYR A 66 -3.54 4.15 4.37
C TYR A 66 -4.45 3.81 5.56
N VAL A 67 -3.99 3.99 6.80
CA VAL A 67 -4.78 3.72 8.01
C VAL A 67 -5.98 4.68 8.10
N PHE A 68 -5.78 5.96 7.82
CA PHE A 68 -6.85 6.97 7.88
C PHE A 68 -7.76 6.98 6.63
N ALA A 69 -7.44 6.22 5.59
CA ALA A 69 -8.28 6.11 4.42
C ALA A 69 -9.51 5.21 4.63
N PHE A 70 -9.55 4.43 5.70
CA PHE A 70 -10.70 3.62 6.07
C PHE A 70 -11.65 4.45 6.94
N PRO A 71 -12.94 4.54 6.58
CA PRO A 71 -13.93 5.22 7.40
C PRO A 71 -14.13 4.52 8.74
N ASP A 72 -14.54 5.27 9.77
CA ASP A 72 -14.81 4.74 11.10
C ASP A 72 -15.83 3.60 11.07
N PRO A 73 -15.71 2.59 11.95
CA PRO A 73 -16.57 1.42 11.94
C PRO A 73 -18.06 1.77 12.13
N GLU A 74 -18.38 2.85 12.85
CA GLU A 74 -19.73 3.39 12.98
C GLU A 74 -20.29 3.85 11.63
N VAL A 75 -19.50 4.59 10.84
CA VAL A 75 -19.88 5.06 9.49
C VAL A 75 -20.08 3.87 8.55
N VAL A 76 -19.19 2.87 8.63
CA VAL A 76 -19.33 1.64 7.83
C VAL A 76 -20.62 0.90 8.19
N ARG A 77 -20.96 0.84 9.48
CA ARG A 77 -22.18 0.18 9.97
C ARG A 77 -23.43 0.90 9.50
N GLU A 78 -23.43 2.23 9.50
CA GLU A 78 -24.54 3.04 8.97
C GLU A 78 -24.68 2.88 7.45
N MET A 79 -23.58 2.89 6.69
CA MET A 79 -23.59 2.62 5.25
C MET A 79 -24.13 1.22 4.91
N MET A 80 -23.76 0.20 5.68
CA MET A 80 -24.30 -1.16 5.51
C MET A 80 -25.78 -1.24 5.92
N ALA A 81 -26.21 -0.47 6.92
CA ALA A 81 -27.61 -0.42 7.35
C ALA A 81 -28.52 0.31 6.34
N GLN A 82 -27.99 1.31 5.62
CA GLN A 82 -28.71 2.04 4.56
C GLN A 82 -28.86 1.26 3.26
N SER A 83 -28.05 0.22 3.02
CA SER A 83 -28.10 -0.60 1.81
C SER A 83 -29.20 -1.68 1.81
N LYS A 84 -30.22 -1.54 2.66
CA LYS A 84 -31.32 -2.50 2.81
C LYS A 84 -32.64 -1.97 2.24
#